data_AF-A0A653CTJ9-F1
#
_entry.id   AF-A0A653CTJ9-F1
#
_cell.length_a   1.000
_cell.length_b   1.000
_cell.length_c   1.000
_cell.angle_alpha   90.00
_cell.angle_beta   90.00
_cell.angle_gamma   90.00
#
_symmetry.space_group_name_H-M   'P 1'
#
loop_
_entity.id
_entity.type
_entity.pdbx_description
1 polymer ?
#
loop_
_entity_poly.entity_id
_entity_poly.type
_entity_poly.pdbx_seq_one_letter_code
_entity_poly.pdbx_strand_id
1 'polypeptide(L)'
;MSSKASFAPVSTLGIKPPASRTRSTQLTVDVWLEEKKDTDGAEGFWRVHDGLYDLSEFINEHPGGSEWLTLTKGTDISEAFEAHHISQKPEQLLQRFYVREAKTKRNSPFTFEENGFYRTLKKEVREVLNTTPEQPKNTSDFMVDALAFFLFLFSALAVRHWSYFIGVLAGISLGLLCVAAHNYFHRKDNLRMYYFQFSLMQIREWRILHALSHHLHTNTIDDLEISLMEPLLQYLPTAKQPLQRYGSLLICPLIWVFYFHIQFIRR
;
A
#
# COMPACT_ATOMS: atom_id res chain seq x y z
N MET A 1 24.81 -31.03 -3.50
CA MET A 1 23.97 -30.25 -2.57
C MET A 1 22.73 -29.81 -3.34
N SER A 2 21.57 -30.39 -3.04
CA SER A 2 20.32 -30.01 -3.71
C SER A 2 20.00 -28.56 -3.35
N SER A 3 20.11 -27.63 -4.31
CA SER A 3 19.63 -26.27 -4.12
C SER A 3 18.12 -26.37 -3.91
N LYS A 4 17.65 -26.16 -2.68
CA LYS A 4 16.22 -26.01 -2.43
C LYS A 4 15.71 -24.95 -3.41
N ALA A 5 14.77 -25.32 -4.27
CA ALA A 5 14.16 -24.36 -5.19
C ALA A 5 13.62 -23.19 -4.36
N SER A 6 13.98 -21.96 -4.74
CA SER A 6 13.45 -20.75 -4.10
C SER A 6 11.93 -20.77 -4.18
N PHE A 7 11.24 -20.44 -3.08
CA PHE A 7 9.78 -20.38 -3.05
C PHE A 7 9.24 -19.34 -4.04
N ALA A 8 9.90 -18.19 -4.12
CA ALA A 8 9.59 -17.15 -5.09
C ALA A 8 10.38 -17.37 -6.40
N PRO A 9 9.76 -17.14 -7.58
CA PRO A 9 10.45 -17.20 -8.87
C PRO A 9 11.56 -16.14 -8.97
N VAL A 10 12.46 -16.26 -9.94
CA VAL A 10 13.43 -15.17 -10.21
C VAL A 10 12.71 -14.04 -10.95
N SER A 11 12.92 -12.80 -10.51
CA SER A 11 12.34 -11.62 -11.16
C SER A 11 12.98 -11.36 -12.52
N THR A 12 12.18 -11.27 -13.57
CA THR A 12 12.64 -10.81 -14.89
C THR A 12 13.01 -9.33 -14.91
N LEU A 13 12.57 -8.56 -13.91
CA LEU A 13 12.91 -7.15 -13.72
C LEU A 13 14.16 -6.96 -12.85
N GLY A 14 14.83 -8.04 -12.41
CA GLY A 14 16.02 -7.97 -11.56
C GLY A 14 15.76 -7.54 -10.11
N ILE A 15 14.49 -7.37 -9.72
CA ILE A 15 14.10 -7.03 -8.35
C ILE A 15 14.46 -8.17 -7.40
N LYS A 16 15.12 -7.83 -6.30
CA LYS A 16 15.39 -8.72 -5.17
C LYS A 16 14.25 -8.60 -4.16
N PRO A 17 13.41 -9.63 -3.99
CA PRO A 17 12.35 -9.58 -2.99
C PRO A 17 12.92 -9.68 -1.56
N PRO A 18 12.09 -9.41 -0.54
CA PRO A 18 12.41 -9.67 0.85
C PRO A 18 12.91 -11.12 1.05
N ALA A 19 13.97 -11.30 1.83
CA ALA A 19 14.59 -12.60 2.08
C ALA A 19 13.63 -13.61 2.73
N SER A 20 12.62 -13.16 3.47
CA SER A 20 11.58 -14.02 4.02
C SER A 20 10.66 -14.60 2.95
N ARG A 21 10.38 -13.84 1.88
CA ARG A 21 9.58 -14.32 0.74
C ARG A 21 10.25 -15.51 0.04
N THR A 22 11.57 -15.47 -0.15
CA THR A 22 12.30 -16.56 -0.83
C THR A 22 12.38 -17.85 -0.01
N ARG A 23 12.28 -17.73 1.32
CA ARG A 23 12.38 -18.84 2.29
C ARG A 23 11.03 -19.43 2.70
N SER A 24 9.91 -18.91 2.18
CA SER A 24 8.55 -19.29 2.61
C SER A 24 8.33 -19.13 4.13
N THR A 25 9.00 -18.15 4.75
CA THR A 25 8.78 -17.80 6.16
C THR A 25 7.61 -16.84 6.29
N GLN A 26 7.06 -16.71 7.51
CA GLN A 26 5.93 -15.81 7.73
C GLN A 26 6.32 -14.37 7.37
N LEU A 27 5.65 -13.84 6.34
CA LEU A 27 5.82 -12.48 5.88
C LEU A 27 4.78 -11.60 6.59
N THR A 28 5.25 -10.52 7.23
CA THR A 28 4.40 -9.50 7.86
C THR A 28 4.78 -8.13 7.32
N VAL A 29 3.95 -7.13 7.57
CA VAL A 29 4.27 -5.74 7.18
C VAL A 29 5.57 -5.24 7.80
N ASP A 30 5.88 -5.66 9.03
CA ASP A 30 7.10 -5.25 9.74
C ASP A 30 8.33 -5.96 9.19
N VAL A 31 8.23 -7.26 8.91
CA VAL A 31 9.30 -8.02 8.26
C VAL A 31 9.59 -7.46 6.87
N TRP A 32 8.54 -7.12 6.12
CA TRP A 32 8.70 -6.53 4.79
C TRP A 32 9.42 -5.17 4.84
N LEU A 33 9.02 -4.27 5.76
CA LEU A 33 9.70 -2.98 5.94
C LEU A 33 11.15 -3.13 6.41
N GLU A 34 11.43 -4.08 7.30
CA GLU A 34 12.79 -4.27 7.81
C GLU A 34 13.72 -4.83 6.71
N GLU A 35 13.29 -5.87 6.00
CA GLU A 35 14.08 -6.46 4.91
C GLU A 35 14.23 -5.51 3.70
N LYS A 36 13.31 -4.54 3.55
CA LYS A 36 13.47 -3.44 2.59
C LYS A 36 14.70 -2.60 2.89
N LYS A 37 14.98 -2.28 4.15
CA LYS A 37 16.18 -1.50 4.53
C LYS A 37 17.48 -2.17 4.07
N ASP A 38 17.53 -3.50 4.11
CA ASP A 38 18.68 -4.29 3.67
C ASP A 38 18.87 -4.26 2.15
N THR A 39 17.78 -4.13 1.38
CA THR A 39 17.79 -4.27 -0.08
C THR A 39 17.78 -2.93 -0.82
N ASP A 40 17.22 -1.90 -0.21
CA ASP A 40 17.01 -0.58 -0.81
C ASP A 40 18.27 0.30 -0.80
N GLY A 41 19.24 -0.01 0.07
CA GLY A 41 20.50 0.72 0.14
C GLY A 41 20.34 2.18 0.54
N ALA A 42 19.34 2.50 1.36
CA ALA A 42 19.12 3.86 1.87
C ALA A 42 20.01 4.22 3.08
N GLU A 43 20.80 3.27 3.58
CA GLU A 43 21.85 3.49 4.60
C GLU A 43 21.35 4.21 5.87
N GLY A 44 20.11 3.94 6.29
CA GLY A 44 19.47 4.55 7.46
C GLY A 44 18.81 5.92 7.22
N PHE A 45 18.94 6.46 6.01
CA PHE A 45 18.30 7.68 5.53
C PHE A 45 17.06 7.36 4.68
N TRP A 46 16.42 8.39 4.12
CA TRP A 46 15.44 8.21 3.05
C TRP A 46 16.15 8.32 1.71
N ARG A 47 15.99 7.33 0.85
CA ARG A 47 16.56 7.37 -0.50
C ARG A 47 15.52 7.84 -1.51
N VAL A 48 15.89 8.81 -2.35
CA VAL A 48 15.11 9.23 -3.52
C VAL A 48 16.07 9.27 -4.70
N HIS A 49 15.80 8.41 -5.69
CA HIS A 49 16.73 8.05 -6.76
C HIS A 49 18.06 7.57 -6.17
N ASP A 50 19.17 8.18 -6.58
CA ASP A 50 20.48 7.85 -6.02
C ASP A 50 20.86 8.73 -4.82
N GLY A 51 20.09 9.77 -4.51
CA GLY A 51 20.34 10.64 -3.36
C GLY A 51 19.82 10.07 -2.04
N LEU A 52 20.58 10.29 -0.97
CA LEU A 52 20.18 10.07 0.42
C LEU A 52 19.86 11.40 1.10
N TYR A 53 18.76 11.41 1.84
CA TYR A 53 18.21 12.61 2.47
C TYR A 53 17.91 12.38 3.95
N ASP A 54 18.26 13.34 4.81
CA ASP A 54 17.86 13.32 6.21
C ASP A 54 16.60 14.16 6.41
N LEU A 55 15.46 13.48 6.45
CA LEU A 55 14.15 14.11 6.61
C LEU A 55 13.72 14.22 8.07
N SER A 56 14.59 13.90 9.05
CA SER A 56 14.22 13.78 10.46
C SER A 56 13.55 15.03 11.02
N GLU A 57 14.05 16.22 10.68
CA GLU A 57 13.47 17.50 11.10
C GLU A 57 12.18 17.85 10.35
N PHE A 58 11.98 17.30 9.15
CA PHE A 58 10.82 17.57 8.29
C PHE A 58 9.61 16.66 8.57
N ILE A 59 9.78 15.55 9.29
CA ILE A 59 8.73 14.54 9.52
C ILE A 59 7.41 15.17 9.96
N ASN A 60 7.45 16.06 10.96
CA ASN A 60 6.23 16.67 11.52
C ASN A 60 5.66 17.80 10.66
N GLU A 61 6.44 18.32 9.72
CA GLU A 61 6.03 19.38 8.79
C GLU A 61 5.51 18.83 7.47
N HIS A 62 5.70 17.53 7.21
CA HIS A 62 5.29 16.90 5.98
C HIS A 62 3.78 17.07 5.73
N PRO A 63 3.36 17.73 4.63
CA PRO A 63 1.95 17.99 4.36
C PRO A 63 1.10 16.71 4.20
N GLY A 64 1.72 15.60 3.81
CA GLY A 64 1.07 14.29 3.71
C GLY A 64 0.90 13.55 5.04
N GLY A 65 1.42 14.08 6.15
CA GLY A 65 1.42 13.43 7.47
C GLY A 65 2.76 12.78 7.82
N SER A 66 3.08 12.75 9.10
CA SER A 66 4.37 12.26 9.63
C SER A 66 4.56 10.76 9.47
N GLU A 67 3.48 9.98 9.60
CA GLU A 67 3.57 8.51 9.62
C GLU A 67 4.27 7.94 8.39
N TRP A 68 4.04 8.50 7.20
CA TRP A 68 4.69 8.04 5.97
C TRP A 68 6.21 8.08 6.04
N LEU A 69 6.77 9.18 6.55
CA LEU A 69 8.22 9.31 6.69
C LEU A 69 8.74 8.48 7.86
N THR A 70 7.98 8.39 8.96
CA THR A 70 8.35 7.54 10.11
C THR A 70 8.43 6.06 9.73
N LEU A 71 7.45 5.53 8.99
CA LEU A 71 7.40 4.12 8.58
C LEU A 71 8.52 3.75 7.59
N THR A 72 8.90 4.68 6.71
CA THR A 72 9.83 4.45 5.60
C THR A 72 11.27 4.87 5.90
N LYS A 73 11.59 5.19 7.15
CA LYS A 73 12.97 5.55 7.52
C LYS A 73 13.90 4.37 7.24
N GLY A 74 14.95 4.62 6.46
CA GLY A 74 15.92 3.60 6.06
C GLY A 74 15.55 2.83 4.80
N THR A 75 14.51 3.22 4.06
CA THR A 75 14.08 2.57 2.80
C THR A 75 14.25 3.49 1.59
N ASP A 76 14.15 2.92 0.40
CA ASP A 76 14.02 3.67 -0.85
C ASP A 76 12.56 4.08 -1.03
N ILE A 77 12.33 5.39 -1.10
CA ILE A 77 11.01 6.00 -1.24
C ILE A 77 10.84 6.67 -2.60
N SER A 78 11.67 6.34 -3.60
CA SER A 78 11.62 6.96 -4.93
C SER A 78 10.25 6.81 -5.58
N GLU A 79 9.68 5.60 -5.61
CA GLU A 79 8.38 5.33 -6.21
C GLU A 79 7.26 6.12 -5.49
N ALA A 80 7.30 6.16 -4.15
CA ALA A 80 6.36 6.94 -3.35
C ALA A 80 6.48 8.44 -3.63
N PHE A 81 7.72 8.94 -3.66
CA PHE A 81 8.01 10.34 -3.94
C PHE A 81 7.49 10.73 -5.32
N GLU A 82 7.78 9.92 -6.34
CA GLU A 82 7.38 10.16 -7.71
C GLU A 82 5.86 10.14 -7.91
N ALA A 83 5.18 9.16 -7.31
CA ALA A 83 3.74 8.97 -7.44
C ALA A 83 2.91 10.03 -6.73
N HIS A 84 3.34 10.50 -5.57
CA HIS A 84 2.53 11.41 -4.75
C HIS A 84 2.84 12.89 -4.97
N HIS A 85 4.01 13.23 -5.52
CA HIS A 85 4.42 14.62 -5.72
C HIS A 85 4.39 15.03 -7.19
N ILE A 86 3.20 15.39 -7.69
CA ILE A 86 3.03 15.78 -9.11
C ILE A 86 3.71 17.13 -9.42
N SER A 87 3.70 18.09 -8.49
CA SER A 87 4.35 19.40 -8.68
C SER A 87 5.87 19.34 -8.52
N GLN A 88 6.58 20.41 -8.93
CA GLN A 88 8.04 20.51 -8.78
C GLN A 88 8.50 21.02 -7.39
N LYS A 89 7.60 21.57 -6.57
CA LYS A 89 7.96 22.14 -5.25
C LYS A 89 8.63 21.12 -4.32
N PRO A 90 8.17 19.86 -4.23
CA PRO A 90 8.79 18.86 -3.36
C PRO A 90 10.23 18.54 -3.77
N GLU A 91 10.54 18.50 -5.07
CA GLU A 91 11.90 18.25 -5.57
C GLU A 91 12.87 19.36 -5.15
N GLN A 92 12.43 20.62 -5.25
CA GLN A 92 13.21 21.79 -4.82
C GLN A 92 13.42 21.80 -3.30
N LEU A 93 12.36 21.48 -2.54
CA LEU A 93 12.44 21.40 -1.09
C LEU A 93 13.37 20.28 -0.63
N LEU A 94 13.31 19.12 -1.28
CA LEU A 94 14.08 17.92 -0.96
C LEU A 94 15.59 18.18 -0.97
N GLN A 95 16.08 19.07 -1.85
CA GLN A 95 17.50 19.43 -1.95
C GLN A 95 18.09 19.97 -0.64
N ARG A 96 17.28 20.57 0.23
CA ARG A 96 17.73 21.11 1.53
C ARG A 96 18.14 20.01 2.52
N PHE A 97 17.66 18.80 2.32
CA PHE A 97 17.88 17.65 3.19
C PHE A 97 18.91 16.67 2.62
N TYR A 98 19.51 17.00 1.48
CA TYR A 98 20.47 16.13 0.80
C TYR A 98 21.73 15.92 1.66
N VAL A 99 22.13 14.65 1.79
CA VAL A 99 23.33 14.26 2.53
C VAL A 99 24.45 13.89 1.55
N ARG A 100 24.18 12.92 0.66
CA ARG A 100 25.12 12.38 -0.34
C ARG A 100 24.43 11.36 -1.24
N GLU A 101 25.13 10.89 -2.27
CA GLU A 101 24.73 9.73 -3.07
C GLU A 101 24.80 8.41 -2.28
N ALA A 102 23.90 7.49 -2.63
CA ALA A 102 23.87 6.12 -2.15
C ALA A 102 25.01 5.30 -2.76
N LYS A 103 25.60 4.40 -1.97
CA LYS A 103 26.75 3.59 -2.43
C LYS A 103 26.37 2.44 -3.36
N THR A 104 25.12 1.98 -3.29
CA THR A 104 24.65 0.81 -4.00
C THR A 104 23.60 1.18 -5.03
N LYS A 105 23.52 0.41 -6.11
CA LYS A 105 22.42 0.55 -7.08
C LYS A 105 21.09 0.26 -6.42
N ARG A 106 20.05 0.97 -6.87
CA ARG A 106 18.66 0.74 -6.45
C ARG A 106 18.21 -0.69 -6.74
N ASN A 107 17.36 -1.22 -5.88
CA ASN A 107 16.65 -2.47 -6.09
C ASN A 107 15.30 -2.25 -6.80
N SER A 108 15.31 -1.46 -7.87
CA SER A 108 14.11 -1.09 -8.62
C SER A 108 14.43 -1.04 -10.12
N PRO A 109 13.53 -1.51 -10.99
CA PRO A 109 13.70 -1.40 -12.44
C PRO A 109 13.28 -0.01 -12.95
N PHE A 110 12.64 0.81 -12.13
CA PHE A 110 12.07 2.09 -12.54
C PHE A 110 13.14 3.17 -12.46
N THR A 111 13.54 3.69 -13.62
CA THR A 111 14.63 4.67 -13.73
C THR A 111 14.19 6.10 -13.49
N PHE A 112 12.92 6.42 -13.77
CA PHE A 112 12.37 7.78 -13.70
C PHE A 112 13.18 8.83 -14.49
N GLU A 113 13.79 8.42 -15.61
CA GLU A 113 14.51 9.30 -16.54
C GLU A 113 13.66 10.52 -16.92
N GLU A 114 14.28 11.70 -16.99
CA GLU A 114 13.58 12.99 -17.18
C GLU A 114 12.77 13.08 -18.48
N ASN A 115 13.22 12.37 -19.51
CA ASN A 115 12.56 12.23 -20.82
C ASN A 115 11.93 10.84 -21.03
N GLY A 116 11.90 10.01 -19.99
CA GLY A 116 11.27 8.69 -20.01
C GLY A 116 9.75 8.77 -19.84
N PHE A 117 9.07 7.63 -20.07
CA PHE A 117 7.61 7.55 -20.06
C PHE A 117 6.96 8.17 -18.82
N TYR A 118 7.41 7.79 -17.62
CA TYR A 118 6.78 8.23 -16.37
C TYR A 118 6.90 9.74 -16.14
N ARG A 119 8.09 10.32 -16.33
CA ARG A 119 8.31 11.76 -16.14
C ARG A 119 7.62 12.59 -17.22
N THR A 120 7.55 12.10 -18.46
CA THR A 120 6.74 12.72 -19.52
C THR A 120 5.25 12.72 -19.14
N LEU A 121 4.69 11.56 -18.76
CA LEU A 121 3.30 11.47 -18.32
C LEU A 121 3.02 12.40 -17.13
N LYS A 122 3.90 12.44 -16.14
CA LYS A 122 3.78 13.31 -14.97
C LYS A 122 3.77 14.80 -15.33
N LYS A 123 4.55 15.22 -16.34
CA LYS A 123 4.52 16.60 -16.88
C LYS A 123 3.18 16.91 -17.56
N GLU A 124 2.72 16.04 -18.44
CA GLU A 124 1.43 16.20 -19.15
C GLU A 124 0.24 16.23 -18.17
N VAL A 125 0.21 15.32 -17.19
CA VAL A 125 -0.82 15.30 -16.14
C VAL A 125 -0.82 16.59 -15.34
N ARG A 126 0.36 17.14 -15.01
CA ARG A 126 0.47 18.43 -14.29
C ARG A 126 -0.17 19.58 -15.07
N GLU A 127 -0.01 19.61 -16.38
CA GLU A 127 -0.63 20.63 -17.24
C GLU A 127 -2.16 20.53 -17.22
N VAL A 128 -2.69 19.32 -17.35
CA VAL A 128 -4.14 19.05 -17.31
C VAL A 128 -4.75 19.33 -15.94
N LEU A 129 -4.03 19.01 -14.85
CA LEU A 129 -4.51 19.25 -13.48
C LEU A 129 -4.74 20.73 -13.20
N ASN A 130 -3.94 21.62 -13.79
CA ASN A 130 -4.12 23.08 -13.62
C ASN A 130 -5.44 23.60 -14.21
N THR A 131 -6.01 22.89 -15.19
CA THR A 131 -7.27 23.25 -15.84
C THR A 131 -8.46 22.42 -15.36
N THR A 132 -8.24 21.42 -14.51
CA THR A 132 -9.28 20.52 -14.04
C THR A 132 -10.16 21.21 -13.00
N PRO A 133 -11.50 21.21 -13.15
CA PRO A 133 -12.39 21.80 -12.17
C PRO A 133 -12.25 21.14 -10.79
N GLU A 134 -12.23 21.96 -9.74
CA GLU A 134 -12.22 21.44 -8.38
C GLU A 134 -13.48 20.62 -8.10
N GLN A 135 -13.30 19.42 -7.56
CA GLN A 135 -14.40 18.56 -7.15
C GLN A 135 -14.76 18.85 -5.68
N PRO A 136 -16.06 18.82 -5.32
CA PRO A 136 -16.51 19.13 -3.97
C PRO A 136 -16.10 18.02 -2.99
N LYS A 137 -14.99 18.25 -2.27
CA LYS A 137 -14.45 17.32 -1.25
C LYS A 137 -15.49 16.98 -0.17
N ASN A 138 -16.34 17.96 0.18
CA ASN A 138 -17.36 17.82 1.22
C ASN A 138 -18.41 16.74 0.91
N THR A 139 -18.65 16.45 -0.37
CA THR A 139 -19.60 15.39 -0.75
C THR A 139 -19.10 14.02 -0.30
N SER A 140 -17.83 13.71 -0.56
CA SER A 140 -17.23 12.45 -0.12
C SER A 140 -17.16 12.34 1.40
N ASP A 141 -16.84 13.45 2.08
CA ASP A 141 -16.82 13.51 3.54
C ASP A 141 -18.20 13.20 4.12
N PHE A 142 -19.25 13.87 3.61
CA PHE A 142 -20.63 13.64 4.03
C PHE A 142 -21.07 12.19 3.78
N MET A 143 -20.79 11.64 2.60
CA MET A 143 -21.19 10.27 2.26
C MET A 143 -20.55 9.25 3.20
N VAL A 144 -19.27 9.43 3.54
CA VAL A 144 -18.57 8.52 4.45
C VAL A 144 -19.07 8.63 5.88
N ASP A 145 -19.36 9.84 6.37
CA ASP A 145 -19.97 10.01 7.69
C ASP A 145 -21.39 9.46 7.74
N ALA A 146 -22.18 9.60 6.66
CA ALA A 146 -23.50 9.02 6.54
C ALA A 146 -23.45 7.49 6.58
N LEU A 147 -22.50 6.86 5.87
CA LEU A 147 -22.29 5.41 5.93
C LEU A 147 -21.93 4.94 7.35
N ALA A 148 -21.09 5.70 8.06
CA ALA A 148 -20.78 5.41 9.47
C ALA A 148 -22.02 5.54 10.37
N PHE A 149 -22.81 6.59 10.19
CA PHE A 149 -24.07 6.77 10.91
C PHE A 149 -25.04 5.59 10.67
N PHE A 150 -25.25 5.20 9.40
CA PHE A 150 -26.16 4.10 9.06
C PHE A 150 -25.66 2.75 9.56
N LEU A 151 -24.34 2.51 9.57
CA LEU A 151 -23.76 1.34 10.21
C LEU A 151 -24.21 1.23 11.68
N PHE A 152 -24.05 2.29 12.47
CA PHE A 152 -24.43 2.26 13.88
C PHE A 152 -25.95 2.19 14.09
N LEU A 153 -26.71 2.96 13.30
CA LEU A 153 -28.17 2.94 13.35
C LEU A 153 -28.73 1.54 13.07
N PHE A 154 -28.31 0.92 11.96
CA PHE A 154 -28.78 -0.42 11.60
C PHE A 154 -28.28 -1.47 12.57
N SER A 155 -27.06 -1.37 13.10
CA SER A 155 -26.58 -2.30 14.13
C SER A 155 -27.44 -2.23 15.39
N ALA A 156 -27.75 -1.04 15.88
CA ALA A 156 -28.61 -0.86 17.05
C ALA A 156 -30.04 -1.37 16.81
N LEU A 157 -30.62 -1.06 15.65
CA LEU A 157 -31.96 -1.52 15.28
C LEU A 157 -32.02 -3.04 15.08
N ALA A 158 -30.98 -3.64 14.50
CA ALA A 158 -30.90 -5.09 14.32
C ALA A 158 -30.96 -5.82 15.67
N VAL A 159 -30.22 -5.33 16.68
CA VAL A 159 -30.26 -5.86 18.05
C VAL A 159 -31.62 -5.58 18.71
N ARG A 160 -32.12 -4.34 18.63
CA ARG A 160 -33.38 -3.94 19.27
C ARG A 160 -34.60 -4.72 18.76
N HIS A 161 -34.60 -5.06 17.47
CA HIS A 161 -35.71 -5.75 16.80
C HIS A 161 -35.40 -7.22 16.50
N TRP A 162 -34.24 -7.74 16.90
CA TRP A 162 -33.80 -9.11 16.61
C TRP A 162 -33.93 -9.47 15.12
N SER A 163 -33.55 -8.53 14.24
CA SER A 163 -33.78 -8.64 12.79
C SER A 163 -32.48 -8.88 12.02
N TYR A 164 -32.34 -10.10 11.47
CA TYR A 164 -31.23 -10.44 10.58
C TYR A 164 -31.24 -9.61 9.29
N PHE A 165 -32.41 -9.24 8.77
CA PHE A 165 -32.51 -8.37 7.59
C PHE A 165 -31.86 -7.00 7.83
N ILE A 166 -32.15 -6.37 8.99
CA ILE A 166 -31.49 -5.11 9.36
C ILE A 166 -29.99 -5.34 9.59
N GLY A 167 -29.61 -6.49 10.14
CA GLY A 167 -28.20 -6.91 10.24
C GLY A 167 -27.48 -6.93 8.89
N VAL A 168 -28.15 -7.40 7.82
CA VAL A 168 -27.60 -7.35 6.45
C VAL A 168 -27.40 -5.90 5.98
N LEU A 169 -28.33 -4.99 6.27
CA LEU A 169 -28.17 -3.56 5.95
C LEU A 169 -26.98 -2.92 6.69
N ALA A 170 -26.77 -3.31 7.95
CA ALA A 170 -25.57 -2.91 8.70
C ALA A 170 -24.29 -3.44 8.03
N GLY A 171 -24.28 -4.71 7.61
CA GLY A 171 -23.16 -5.32 6.89
C GLY A 171 -22.85 -4.64 5.55
N ILE A 172 -23.87 -4.29 4.76
CA ILE A 172 -23.70 -3.52 3.51
C ILE A 172 -23.11 -2.14 3.82
N SER A 173 -23.63 -1.47 4.85
CA SER A 173 -23.11 -0.16 5.28
C SER A 173 -21.65 -0.25 5.70
N LEU A 174 -21.26 -1.29 6.45
CA LEU A 174 -19.88 -1.55 6.83
C LEU A 174 -18.99 -1.79 5.62
N GLY A 175 -19.41 -2.62 4.66
CA GLY A 175 -18.64 -2.91 3.46
C GLY A 175 -18.37 -1.64 2.63
N LEU A 176 -19.41 -0.84 2.39
CA LEU A 176 -19.27 0.44 1.68
C LEU A 176 -18.42 1.45 2.46
N LEU A 177 -18.61 1.54 3.78
CA LEU A 177 -17.82 2.39 4.66
C LEU A 177 -16.33 2.01 4.60
N CYS A 178 -16.01 0.72 4.64
CA CYS A 178 -14.65 0.21 4.57
C CYS A 178 -13.96 0.64 3.26
N VAL A 179 -14.61 0.43 2.11
CA VAL A 179 -14.07 0.83 0.80
C VAL A 179 -13.89 2.35 0.72
N ALA A 180 -14.86 3.12 1.24
CA ALA A 180 -14.79 4.56 1.21
C ALA A 180 -13.68 5.11 2.13
N ALA A 181 -13.58 4.60 3.37
CA ALA A 181 -12.56 4.93 4.36
C ALA A 181 -11.14 4.59 3.88
N HIS A 182 -10.98 3.57 3.03
CA HIS A 182 -9.69 3.24 2.41
C HIS A 182 -9.06 4.45 1.71
N ASN A 183 -9.86 5.30 1.05
CA ASN A 183 -9.37 6.50 0.37
C ASN A 183 -8.79 7.55 1.33
N TYR A 184 -9.16 7.51 2.62
CA TYR A 184 -8.73 8.48 3.61
C TYR A 184 -7.41 8.12 4.27
N PHE A 185 -7.02 6.83 4.30
CA PHE A 185 -5.70 6.48 4.84
C PHE A 185 -4.57 6.83 3.87
N HIS A 186 -4.84 7.03 2.58
CA HIS A 186 -3.87 7.55 1.60
C HIS A 186 -3.57 9.05 1.77
N ARG A 187 -4.37 9.75 2.60
CA ARG A 187 -4.23 11.20 2.86
C ARG A 187 -3.44 11.43 4.15
N LYS A 188 -3.17 12.71 4.45
CA LYS A 188 -2.78 13.14 5.81
C LYS A 188 -3.77 12.61 6.83
N ASP A 189 -3.24 12.24 8.00
CA ASP A 189 -4.02 11.72 9.12
C ASP A 189 -5.26 12.56 9.39
N ASN A 190 -6.39 11.86 9.49
CA ASN A 190 -7.71 12.45 9.62
C ASN A 190 -8.63 11.46 10.34
N LEU A 191 -9.74 11.92 10.90
CA LEU A 191 -10.64 11.05 11.65
C LEU A 191 -11.20 9.88 10.82
N ARG A 192 -11.53 10.13 9.55
CA ARG A 192 -12.28 9.18 8.70
C ARG A 192 -11.47 7.97 8.28
N MET A 193 -10.13 8.06 8.28
CA MET A 193 -9.29 6.89 8.08
C MET A 193 -9.59 5.82 9.14
N TYR A 194 -9.95 6.22 10.38
CA TYR A 194 -10.22 5.30 11.49
C TYR A 194 -11.51 4.50 11.33
N TYR A 195 -12.44 4.92 10.46
CA TYR A 195 -13.62 4.14 10.13
C TYR A 195 -13.28 2.80 9.47
N PHE A 196 -12.13 2.72 8.80
CA PHE A 196 -11.62 1.48 8.23
C PHE A 196 -11.49 0.38 9.30
N GLN A 197 -11.19 0.73 10.55
CA GLN A 197 -11.03 -0.24 11.63
C GLN A 197 -12.31 -0.95 12.07
N PHE A 198 -13.49 -0.43 11.70
CA PHE A 198 -14.74 -1.15 11.97
C PHE A 198 -14.82 -2.48 11.19
N SER A 199 -14.04 -2.62 10.11
CA SER A 199 -13.86 -3.89 9.39
C SER A 199 -12.91 -4.87 10.11
N LEU A 200 -12.40 -4.49 11.28
CA LEU A 200 -11.34 -5.18 12.04
C LEU A 200 -9.95 -5.14 11.40
N MET A 201 -9.80 -4.52 10.24
CA MET A 201 -8.51 -4.30 9.62
C MET A 201 -7.78 -3.08 10.20
N GLN A 202 -6.45 -3.15 10.26
CA GLN A 202 -5.61 -2.12 10.88
C GLN A 202 -5.08 -1.14 9.83
N ILE A 203 -5.19 0.16 10.09
CA ILE A 203 -4.79 1.18 9.10
C ILE A 203 -3.29 1.20 8.86
N ARG A 204 -2.50 1.04 9.93
CA ARG A 204 -1.04 0.93 9.81
C ARG A 204 -0.65 -0.22 8.90
N GLU A 205 -1.24 -1.40 9.11
CA GLU A 205 -0.98 -2.56 8.26
C GLU A 205 -1.35 -2.29 6.82
N TRP A 206 -2.52 -1.68 6.56
CA TRP A 206 -2.97 -1.37 5.20
C TRP A 206 -2.18 -0.25 4.52
N ARG A 207 -1.69 0.74 5.26
CA ARG A 207 -0.75 1.74 4.72
C ARG A 207 0.54 1.07 4.24
N ILE A 208 1.04 0.07 4.96
CA ILE A 208 2.25 -0.66 4.54
C ILE A 208 1.94 -1.65 3.41
N LEU A 209 0.95 -2.52 3.61
CA LEU A 209 0.57 -3.59 2.70
C LEU A 209 0.06 -3.06 1.37
N HIS A 210 -0.90 -2.15 1.40
CA HIS A 210 -1.63 -1.72 0.22
C HIS A 210 -1.03 -0.44 -0.38
N ALA A 211 -0.75 0.58 0.44
CA ALA A 211 -0.26 1.86 -0.08
C ALA A 211 1.23 1.83 -0.42
N LEU A 212 2.09 1.39 0.51
CA LEU A 212 3.55 1.38 0.29
C LEU A 212 4.02 0.16 -0.53
N SER A 213 3.41 -1.01 -0.34
CA SER A 213 3.81 -2.20 -1.08
C SER A 213 3.02 -2.37 -2.38
N HIS A 214 1.70 -2.61 -2.29
CA HIS A 214 0.91 -2.92 -3.48
C HIS A 214 0.86 -1.78 -4.50
N HIS A 215 0.53 -0.54 -4.17
CA HIS A 215 0.43 0.53 -5.18
C HIS A 215 1.78 0.91 -5.82
N LEU A 216 2.89 0.81 -5.08
CA LEU A 216 4.22 1.18 -5.60
C LEU A 216 4.86 0.04 -6.40
N HIS A 217 4.53 -1.20 -6.06
CA HIS A 217 5.18 -2.39 -6.62
C HIS A 217 4.16 -3.38 -7.21
N THR A 218 2.99 -2.89 -7.64
CA THR A 218 1.83 -3.70 -8.03
C THR A 218 2.20 -4.87 -8.93
N ASN A 219 1.82 -6.08 -8.53
CA ASN A 219 2.04 -7.31 -9.30
C ASN A 219 3.52 -7.64 -9.59
N THR A 220 4.46 -7.06 -8.84
CA THR A 220 5.89 -7.44 -8.89
C THR A 220 6.23 -8.48 -7.83
N ILE A 221 7.46 -9.01 -7.88
CA ILE A 221 7.97 -9.93 -6.84
C ILE A 221 8.15 -9.25 -5.47
N ASP A 222 7.94 -7.96 -5.36
CA ASP A 222 8.14 -7.20 -4.13
C ASP A 222 6.82 -6.71 -3.51
N ASP A 223 5.71 -6.98 -4.20
CA ASP A 223 4.35 -6.75 -3.75
C ASP A 223 3.97 -7.75 -2.64
N LEU A 224 3.84 -7.22 -1.43
CA LEU A 224 3.49 -7.96 -0.23
C LEU A 224 2.06 -8.50 -0.30
N GLU A 225 1.13 -7.76 -0.91
CA GLU A 225 -0.29 -8.15 -0.95
C GLU A 225 -0.47 -9.45 -1.74
N ILE A 226 0.19 -9.59 -2.88
CA ILE A 226 0.17 -10.86 -3.62
C ILE A 226 1.00 -11.94 -2.92
N SER A 227 2.09 -11.56 -2.23
CA SER A 227 2.96 -12.52 -1.52
C SER A 227 2.21 -13.25 -0.42
N LEU A 228 1.36 -12.55 0.33
CA LEU A 228 0.60 -13.10 1.45
C LEU A 228 -0.46 -14.11 1.02
N MET A 229 -0.81 -14.15 -0.26
CA MET A 229 -1.77 -15.10 -0.82
C MET A 229 -1.10 -16.35 -1.38
N GLU A 230 0.21 -16.35 -1.57
CA GLU A 230 0.95 -17.51 -2.09
C GLU A 230 1.09 -18.58 -0.99
N PRO A 231 1.06 -19.88 -1.35
CA PRO A 231 0.89 -20.43 -2.70
C PRO A 231 -0.58 -20.63 -3.10
N LEU A 232 -1.55 -20.21 -2.27
CA LEU A 232 -2.98 -20.44 -2.50
C LEU A 232 -3.48 -19.71 -3.75
N LEU A 233 -3.08 -18.44 -3.93
CA LEU A 233 -3.32 -17.64 -5.12
C LEU A 233 -1.99 -17.18 -5.70
N GLN A 234 -1.65 -17.70 -6.88
CA GLN A 234 -0.43 -17.33 -7.60
C GLN A 234 -0.74 -16.23 -8.62
N TYR A 235 -0.44 -14.97 -8.30
CA TYR A 235 -0.69 -13.85 -9.20
C TYR A 235 0.42 -13.63 -10.22
N LEU A 236 1.67 -13.94 -9.86
CA LEU A 236 2.82 -13.74 -10.74
C LEU A 236 2.68 -14.54 -12.05
N PRO A 237 3.16 -14.01 -13.19
CA PRO A 237 3.05 -14.65 -14.51
C PRO A 237 4.05 -15.80 -14.69
N THR A 238 4.06 -16.76 -13.77
CA THR A 238 4.87 -17.98 -13.84
C THR A 238 4.10 -19.13 -14.49
N ALA A 239 4.82 -20.19 -14.88
CA ALA A 239 4.21 -21.47 -15.20
C ALA A 239 3.46 -21.99 -13.96
N LYS A 240 2.15 -22.19 -14.10
CA LYS A 240 1.27 -22.66 -13.03
C LYS A 240 0.89 -24.11 -13.26
N GLN A 241 0.90 -24.91 -12.20
CA GLN A 241 0.30 -26.24 -12.22
C GLN A 241 -1.22 -26.13 -12.49
N PRO A 242 -1.87 -27.14 -13.08
CA PRO A 242 -3.30 -27.10 -13.35
C PRO A 242 -4.15 -26.75 -12.12
N LEU A 243 -3.79 -27.27 -10.94
CA LEU A 243 -4.48 -26.94 -9.69
C LEU A 243 -4.35 -25.46 -9.30
N GLN A 244 -3.16 -24.86 -9.44
CA GLN A 244 -2.96 -23.43 -9.16
C GLN A 244 -3.74 -22.56 -10.16
N ARG A 245 -3.80 -22.97 -11.43
CA ARG A 245 -4.48 -22.22 -12.48
C ARG A 245 -6.00 -22.28 -12.39
N TYR A 246 -6.57 -23.48 -12.23
CA TYR A 246 -8.01 -23.68 -12.25
C TYR A 246 -8.62 -23.71 -10.85
N GLY A 247 -7.89 -24.25 -9.87
CA GLY A 247 -8.34 -24.27 -8.47
C GLY A 247 -8.44 -22.87 -7.86
N SER A 248 -7.61 -21.91 -8.30
CA SER A 248 -7.71 -20.52 -7.85
C SER A 248 -9.05 -19.87 -8.21
N LEU A 249 -9.74 -20.30 -9.27
CA LEU A 249 -11.09 -19.81 -9.61
C LEU A 249 -12.12 -20.16 -8.53
N LEU A 250 -11.92 -21.28 -7.81
CA LEU A 250 -12.78 -21.72 -6.72
C LEU A 250 -12.31 -21.18 -5.36
N ILE A 251 -10.99 -21.13 -5.15
CA ILE A 251 -10.37 -20.72 -3.90
C ILE A 251 -10.45 -19.20 -3.70
N CYS A 252 -10.27 -18.41 -4.77
CA CYS A 252 -10.22 -16.95 -4.69
C CYS A 252 -11.47 -16.32 -4.05
N PRO A 253 -12.72 -16.67 -4.46
CA PRO A 253 -13.91 -16.14 -3.79
C PRO A 253 -13.97 -16.50 -2.29
N LEU A 254 -13.58 -17.73 -1.92
CA LEU A 254 -13.56 -18.16 -0.53
C LEU A 254 -12.53 -17.37 0.29
N ILE A 255 -11.33 -17.16 -0.26
CA ILE A 255 -10.31 -16.33 0.38
C ILE A 255 -10.87 -14.93 0.59
N TRP A 256 -11.44 -14.25 -0.40
CA TRP A 256 -11.93 -12.88 -0.20
C TRP A 256 -13.09 -12.76 0.78
N VAL A 257 -13.93 -13.80 0.92
CA VAL A 257 -14.99 -13.83 1.94
C VAL A 257 -14.40 -13.90 3.36
N PHE A 258 -13.36 -14.71 3.58
CA PHE A 258 -12.84 -14.97 4.93
C PHE A 258 -11.57 -14.19 5.28
N TYR A 259 -10.81 -13.71 4.30
CA TYR A 259 -9.48 -13.16 4.49
C TYR A 259 -9.49 -11.94 5.40
N PHE A 260 -10.40 -11.00 5.18
CA PHE A 260 -10.49 -9.80 6.03
C PHE A 260 -10.92 -10.13 7.47
N HIS A 261 -11.59 -11.25 7.68
CA HIS A 261 -11.97 -11.74 9.01
C HIS A 261 -10.82 -12.46 9.74
N ILE A 262 -9.72 -12.82 9.05
CA ILE A 262 -8.55 -13.44 9.70
C ILE A 262 -7.95 -12.54 10.79
N GLN A 263 -8.13 -11.23 10.63
CA GLN A 263 -7.69 -10.23 11.60
C GLN A 263 -8.44 -10.33 12.93
N PHE A 264 -9.61 -10.98 12.98
CA PHE A 264 -10.28 -11.29 14.24
C PHE A 264 -9.51 -12.36 15.05
N ILE A 265 -8.85 -13.29 14.37
CA ILE A 265 -8.12 -14.42 15.00
C ILE A 265 -6.71 -14.01 15.41
N ARG A 266 -6.09 -13.06 14.70
CA ARG A 266 -4.71 -12.59 14.94
C ARG A 266 -4.56 -11.59 16.09
N ARG A 267 -5.68 -11.08 16.62
CA ARG A 267 -5.73 -10.11 17.72
C ARG A 267 -5.57 -10.76 19.08
#